data_AF-A0A9W8U433-F1
#
_entry.id   AF-A0A9W8U433-F1
#
_cell.length_a   1.000
_cell.length_b   1.000
_cell.length_c   1.000
_cell.angle_alpha   90.00
_cell.angle_beta   90.00
_cell.angle_gamma   90.00
#
_symmetry.space_group_name_H-M   'P 1'
#
loop_
_entity.id
_entity.type
_entity.pdbx_description
1 polymer ?
#
loop_
_entity_poly.entity_id
_entity_poly.type
_entity_poly.pdbx_seq_one_letter_code
_entity_poly.pdbx_strand_id
1 'polypeptide(L)'
;MAHQAERLPWQTLASVFELKTANPCQHNAFNLHPQDKDAPESRQKLSQFFDALFKTATIDAKKERKKYPDKFDPINVGTFFKDITGEEDDTPAQYYPPTKDEIILSDELVQKITPTVQRWYPKENDGSSKVDKGLLCSHTNDCDCALPLKERQTAAFQRDYHFNDCFEFYHYNGKAYRNLEFVKTLILHGEMDPMLRVCSSDECYLRTWWHCGPCECEGNDLGWDKLCEYAMTMYLTLNIIYCFPELREGGYRELGSYQRALRSCTISSGCPIATYPHEDLFGIEDKQFTKYPKPCDFTRWKHVMKVDKYNLPEAINKTYEETDEVPDEYYKLDYYPYGLMSYDELLSFEKPVFYQPHASDILQAQAVLHSKGLPVELSDDILSSANYTVRRTLPVAGKPFHPENKAELDRYLEECWSLVVRCFMLYLEVEDEDWTAEKSFQDVFKRSLGNVFTCECDRMLNFFYGL
;
A
#
# COMPACT_ATOMS: atom_id res chain seq x y z
N MET A 1 4.76 -23.05 -0.37
CA MET A 1 4.58 -23.12 -1.85
C MET A 1 4.23 -21.73 -2.32
N ALA A 2 4.47 -21.37 -3.58
CA ALA A 2 3.95 -20.11 -4.11
C ALA A 2 2.42 -20.08 -3.98
N HIS A 3 1.85 -18.93 -3.64
CA HIS A 3 0.42 -18.73 -3.50
C HIS A 3 -0.28 -18.88 -4.88
N GLN A 4 -1.46 -19.50 -4.94
CA GLN A 4 -2.16 -19.80 -6.20
C GLN A 4 -1.30 -20.60 -7.22
N ALA A 5 -0.38 -21.46 -6.76
CA ALA A 5 0.53 -22.21 -7.65
C ALA A 5 -0.15 -23.10 -8.71
N GLU A 6 -1.41 -23.49 -8.47
CA GLU A 6 -2.19 -24.28 -9.44
C GLU A 6 -2.82 -23.42 -10.54
N ARG A 7 -2.96 -22.11 -10.32
CA ARG A 7 -3.64 -21.16 -11.22
C ARG A 7 -2.69 -20.22 -11.93
N LEU A 8 -1.52 -19.94 -11.34
CA LEU A 8 -0.54 -19.00 -11.86
C LEU A 8 0.77 -19.70 -12.23
N PRO A 9 1.33 -19.46 -13.43
CA PRO A 9 2.54 -20.12 -13.90
C PRO A 9 3.80 -19.45 -13.33
N TRP A 10 3.99 -19.53 -12.01
CA TRP A 10 5.09 -18.84 -11.31
C TRP A 10 6.48 -19.21 -11.81
N GLN A 11 6.71 -20.48 -12.16
CA GLN A 11 8.00 -20.92 -12.73
C GLN A 11 8.28 -20.26 -14.07
N THR A 12 7.24 -20.05 -14.89
CA THR A 12 7.35 -19.32 -16.16
C THR A 12 7.78 -17.88 -15.91
N LEU A 13 7.14 -17.19 -14.96
CA LEU A 13 7.53 -15.83 -14.59
C LEU A 13 8.94 -15.77 -13.98
N ALA A 14 9.26 -16.65 -13.04
CA ALA A 14 10.57 -16.69 -12.39
C ALA A 14 11.70 -16.94 -13.40
N SER A 15 11.46 -17.73 -14.44
CA SER A 15 12.44 -17.99 -15.51
C SER A 15 12.77 -16.76 -16.36
N VAL A 16 11.99 -15.67 -16.26
CA VAL A 16 12.33 -14.37 -16.87
C VAL A 16 13.48 -13.69 -16.13
N PHE A 17 13.80 -14.13 -14.92
CA PHE A 17 14.86 -13.55 -14.10
C PHE A 17 16.06 -14.50 -13.97
N GLU A 18 17.23 -13.92 -13.83
CA GLU A 18 18.50 -14.58 -13.55
C GLU A 18 19.06 -14.00 -12.24
N LEU A 19 19.49 -14.88 -11.34
CA LEU A 19 20.16 -14.47 -10.12
C LEU A 19 21.61 -14.08 -10.42
N LYS A 20 21.99 -12.84 -10.14
CA LYS A 20 23.35 -12.32 -10.37
C LYS A 20 23.99 -11.85 -9.07
N THR A 21 25.18 -12.39 -8.78
CA THR A 21 25.99 -12.03 -7.60
C THR A 21 26.62 -10.65 -7.70
N ALA A 22 26.87 -10.16 -8.91
CA ALA A 22 27.33 -8.81 -9.18
C ALA A 22 26.85 -8.38 -10.56
N ASN A 23 26.23 -7.20 -10.63
CA ASN A 23 25.82 -6.60 -11.89
C ASN A 23 26.29 -5.14 -11.99
N PRO A 24 27.16 -4.79 -12.95
CA PRO A 24 27.63 -3.41 -13.13
C PRO A 24 26.49 -2.40 -13.32
N CYS A 25 25.36 -2.83 -13.87
CA CYS A 25 24.20 -1.96 -14.10
C CYS A 25 23.36 -1.68 -12.85
N GLN A 26 23.76 -2.25 -11.71
CA GLN A 26 23.14 -2.06 -10.40
C GLN A 26 24.24 -1.91 -9.35
N HIS A 27 25.33 -1.21 -9.69
CA HIS A 27 26.44 -0.93 -8.77
C HIS A 27 27.11 -2.18 -8.17
N ASN A 28 27.11 -3.29 -8.92
CA ASN A 28 27.56 -4.61 -8.49
C ASN A 28 26.73 -5.25 -7.36
N ALA A 29 25.49 -4.83 -7.16
CA ALA A 29 24.58 -5.41 -6.18
C ALA A 29 24.20 -6.86 -6.49
N PHE A 30 23.96 -7.64 -5.44
CA PHE A 30 23.34 -8.96 -5.53
C PHE A 30 21.85 -8.79 -5.82
N ASN A 31 21.37 -9.32 -6.95
CA ASN A 31 19.97 -9.14 -7.33
C ASN A 31 19.43 -10.18 -8.32
N LEU A 32 18.10 -10.22 -8.45
CA LEU A 32 17.39 -10.83 -9.57
C LEU A 32 17.35 -9.84 -10.73
N HIS A 33 17.89 -10.25 -11.88
CA HIS A 33 17.97 -9.43 -13.07
C HIS A 33 17.08 -10.02 -14.17
N PRO A 34 16.24 -9.23 -14.85
CA PRO A 34 15.51 -9.74 -16.00
C PRO A 34 16.48 -10.22 -17.08
N GLN A 35 16.20 -11.37 -17.68
CA GLN A 35 16.92 -11.88 -18.84
C GLN A 35 16.75 -10.92 -20.02
N ASP A 36 17.71 -10.94 -20.96
CA ASP A 36 17.84 -9.96 -22.05
C ASP A 36 16.50 -9.54 -22.66
N LYS A 37 16.25 -8.23 -22.70
CA LYS A 37 15.02 -7.61 -23.19
C LYS A 37 14.73 -7.89 -24.66
N ASP A 38 15.77 -8.23 -25.41
CA ASP A 38 15.70 -8.51 -26.85
C ASP A 38 15.36 -9.99 -27.11
N ALA A 39 15.24 -10.82 -26.06
CA ALA A 39 14.71 -12.17 -26.15
C ALA A 39 13.17 -12.15 -26.25
N PRO A 40 12.58 -12.48 -27.42
CA PRO A 40 11.11 -12.52 -27.57
C PRO A 40 10.45 -13.50 -26.61
N GLU A 41 11.18 -14.54 -26.20
CA GLU A 41 10.74 -15.55 -25.25
C GLU A 41 10.42 -14.95 -23.87
N SER A 42 11.25 -14.05 -23.34
CA SER A 42 11.01 -13.42 -22.03
C SER A 42 9.75 -12.56 -22.03
N ARG A 43 9.50 -11.82 -23.11
CA ARG A 43 8.27 -11.03 -23.27
C ARG A 43 7.04 -11.92 -23.40
N GLN A 44 7.15 -13.00 -24.16
CA GLN A 44 6.08 -13.98 -24.30
C GLN A 44 5.72 -14.62 -22.94
N LYS A 45 6.72 -14.99 -22.14
CA LYS A 45 6.52 -15.54 -20.78
C LYS A 45 5.83 -14.54 -19.85
N LEU A 46 6.21 -13.26 -19.91
CA LEU A 46 5.55 -12.20 -19.13
C LEU A 46 4.09 -12.01 -19.56
N SER A 47 3.81 -11.96 -20.86
CA SER A 47 2.45 -11.84 -21.39
C SER A 47 1.60 -13.06 -20.98
N GLN A 48 2.13 -14.27 -21.13
CA GLN A 48 1.45 -15.49 -20.68
C GLN A 48 1.13 -15.48 -19.18
N PHE A 49 2.06 -15.00 -18.35
CA PHE A 49 1.81 -14.86 -16.91
C PHE A 49 0.74 -13.80 -16.63
N PHE A 50 0.83 -12.63 -17.29
CA PHE A 50 -0.15 -11.56 -17.15
C PHE A 50 -1.56 -12.04 -17.52
N ASP A 51 -1.72 -12.73 -18.65
CA ASP A 51 -3.02 -13.27 -19.08
C ASP A 51 -3.62 -14.21 -18.02
N ALA A 52 -2.78 -15.08 -17.44
CA ALA A 52 -3.19 -15.99 -16.37
C ALA A 52 -3.55 -15.22 -15.08
N LEU A 53 -2.77 -14.21 -14.71
CA LEU A 53 -3.00 -13.35 -13.55
C LEU A 53 -4.31 -12.57 -13.69
N PHE A 54 -4.50 -11.89 -14.82
CA PHE A 54 -5.69 -11.11 -15.16
C PHE A 54 -6.95 -11.99 -15.17
N LYS A 55 -6.89 -13.16 -15.82
CA LYS A 55 -7.99 -14.12 -15.82
C LYS A 55 -8.34 -14.59 -14.40
N THR A 56 -7.32 -14.88 -13.59
CA THR A 56 -7.49 -15.33 -12.20
C THR A 56 -8.12 -14.22 -11.34
N ALA A 57 -7.58 -13.01 -11.42
CA ALA A 57 -8.12 -11.83 -10.74
C ALA A 57 -9.56 -11.53 -11.17
N THR A 58 -9.89 -11.66 -12.46
CA THR A 58 -11.25 -11.46 -12.98
C THR A 58 -12.23 -12.48 -12.40
N ILE A 59 -11.86 -13.76 -12.35
CA ILE A 59 -12.71 -14.80 -11.77
C ILE A 59 -12.95 -14.54 -10.28
N ASP A 60 -11.90 -14.20 -9.56
CA ASP A 60 -11.97 -13.99 -8.11
C ASP A 60 -12.71 -12.69 -7.76
N ALA A 61 -12.54 -11.63 -8.55
CA ALA A 61 -13.29 -10.37 -8.39
C ALA A 61 -14.77 -10.57 -8.65
N LYS A 62 -15.15 -11.33 -9.69
CA LYS A 62 -16.55 -11.69 -9.94
C LYS A 62 -17.12 -12.55 -8.81
N LYS A 63 -16.31 -13.41 -8.19
CA LYS A 63 -16.72 -14.20 -7.02
C LYS A 63 -16.87 -13.33 -5.79
N GLU A 64 -15.96 -12.38 -5.58
CA GLU A 64 -16.01 -11.41 -4.49
C GLU A 64 -17.25 -10.52 -4.60
N ARG A 65 -17.54 -10.04 -5.82
CA ARG A 65 -18.70 -9.20 -6.12
C ARG A 65 -20.03 -9.82 -5.74
N LYS A 66 -20.15 -11.16 -5.85
CA LYS A 66 -21.35 -11.92 -5.47
C LYS A 66 -21.64 -11.97 -3.98
N LYS A 67 -20.68 -11.55 -3.13
CA LYS A 67 -20.93 -11.40 -1.68
C LYS A 67 -21.82 -10.20 -1.37
N TYR A 68 -21.88 -9.25 -2.30
CA TYR A 68 -22.65 -8.02 -2.18
C TYR A 68 -23.94 -8.16 -2.99
N PRO A 69 -25.03 -7.49 -2.59
CA PRO A 69 -26.26 -7.48 -3.35
C PRO A 69 -26.02 -7.07 -4.81
N ASP A 70 -26.72 -7.72 -5.74
CA ASP A 70 -26.79 -7.28 -7.13
C ASP A 70 -27.62 -5.98 -7.27
N LYS A 71 -28.48 -5.69 -6.28
CA LYS A 71 -29.39 -4.52 -6.23
C LYS A 71 -29.44 -3.97 -4.80
N PHE A 72 -29.26 -2.66 -4.64
CA PHE A 72 -29.50 -1.98 -3.37
C PHE A 72 -30.95 -1.50 -3.31
N ASP A 73 -31.74 -1.99 -2.34
CA ASP A 73 -33.09 -1.51 -2.07
C ASP A 73 -33.03 -0.62 -0.81
N PRO A 74 -33.05 0.72 -0.94
CA PRO A 74 -32.87 1.66 0.18
C PRO A 74 -33.96 1.52 1.25
N ILE A 75 -35.05 0.85 0.93
CA ILE A 75 -36.11 0.54 1.87
C ILE A 75 -36.43 -0.92 1.62
N ASN A 76 -36.42 -1.74 2.66
CA ASN A 76 -37.04 -3.05 2.56
C ASN A 76 -38.60 -2.93 2.48
N VAL A 77 -39.14 -2.00 1.67
CA VAL A 77 -40.57 -1.94 1.34
C VAL A 77 -40.93 -3.14 0.50
N GLY A 78 -40.00 -3.72 -0.25
CA GLY A 78 -40.21 -4.99 -0.94
C GLY A 78 -40.63 -6.11 0.02
N THR A 79 -40.02 -6.22 1.20
CA THR A 79 -40.46 -7.21 2.21
C THR A 79 -41.70 -6.73 2.98
N PHE A 80 -41.83 -5.42 3.24
CA PHE A 80 -43.00 -4.86 3.93
C PHE A 80 -44.31 -4.94 3.12
N PHE A 81 -44.25 -4.81 1.79
CA PHE A 81 -45.38 -4.98 0.88
C PHE A 81 -45.55 -6.42 0.39
N LYS A 82 -44.48 -7.23 0.31
CA LYS A 82 -44.59 -8.69 0.07
C LYS A 82 -45.50 -9.37 1.08
N ASP A 83 -45.43 -8.96 2.35
CA ASP A 83 -46.28 -9.49 3.43
C ASP A 83 -47.76 -9.01 3.34
N ILE A 84 -48.04 -7.96 2.55
CA ILE A 84 -49.38 -7.33 2.48
C ILE A 84 -50.13 -7.65 1.18
N THR A 85 -49.44 -7.72 0.02
CA THR A 85 -50.13 -7.76 -1.29
C THR A 85 -50.00 -9.08 -2.04
N GLY A 86 -48.98 -9.90 -1.76
CA GLY A 86 -48.83 -11.23 -2.35
C GLY A 86 -48.69 -11.27 -3.89
N GLU A 87 -48.43 -10.14 -4.56
CA GLU A 87 -48.25 -10.08 -6.01
C GLU A 87 -46.76 -10.10 -6.40
N GLU A 88 -46.41 -11.01 -7.30
CA GLU A 88 -45.11 -11.06 -7.97
C GLU A 88 -45.09 -10.02 -9.10
N ASP A 89 -44.34 -8.94 -8.90
CA ASP A 89 -44.04 -7.97 -9.97
C ASP A 89 -42.80 -8.47 -10.75
N ASP A 90 -43.03 -8.80 -12.03
CA ASP A 90 -42.07 -9.41 -12.95
C ASP A 90 -41.27 -8.34 -13.76
N THR A 91 -41.27 -7.08 -13.29
CA THR A 91 -40.51 -6.00 -13.91
C THR A 91 -39.02 -6.03 -13.51
N PRO A 92 -38.06 -5.87 -14.46
CA PRO A 92 -36.64 -5.92 -14.14
C PRO A 92 -36.22 -4.75 -13.24
N ALA A 93 -35.98 -5.01 -11.95
CA ALA A 93 -35.60 -3.95 -11.01
C ALA A 93 -34.27 -3.27 -11.41
N GLN A 94 -34.31 -1.94 -11.56
CA GLN A 94 -33.21 -1.02 -11.84
C GLN A 94 -32.46 -0.64 -10.56
N TYR A 95 -31.18 -0.28 -10.68
CA TYR A 95 -30.45 0.39 -9.61
C TYR A 95 -31.04 1.79 -9.47
N TYR A 96 -31.59 2.13 -8.31
CA TYR A 96 -31.86 3.53 -7.99
C TYR A 96 -30.57 4.13 -7.45
N PRO A 97 -29.98 5.12 -8.13
CA PRO A 97 -28.81 5.81 -7.59
C PRO A 97 -29.11 6.30 -6.17
N PRO A 98 -28.22 6.07 -5.20
CA PRO A 98 -28.44 6.56 -3.85
C PRO A 98 -28.63 8.08 -3.87
N THR A 99 -29.49 8.59 -3.01
CA THR A 99 -29.66 10.05 -2.91
C THR A 99 -28.38 10.67 -2.35
N LYS A 100 -28.12 11.93 -2.71
CA LYS A 100 -26.93 12.67 -2.25
C LYS A 100 -26.78 12.69 -0.72
N ASP A 101 -27.90 12.76 -0.02
CA ASP A 101 -27.96 12.84 1.45
C ASP A 101 -28.04 11.47 2.15
N GLU A 102 -28.03 10.37 1.39
CA GLU A 102 -28.11 9.02 1.93
C GLU A 102 -26.84 8.65 2.68
N ILE A 103 -26.98 8.10 3.88
CA ILE A 103 -25.85 7.66 4.70
C ILE A 103 -25.34 6.32 4.15
N ILE A 104 -24.11 6.31 3.65
CA ILE A 104 -23.45 5.10 3.13
C ILE A 104 -22.44 4.51 4.12
N LEU A 105 -22.01 5.29 5.12
CA LEU A 105 -21.22 4.79 6.25
C LEU A 105 -22.10 4.63 7.48
N SER A 106 -22.52 3.39 7.80
CA SER A 106 -23.29 3.11 9.02
C SER A 106 -22.45 3.29 10.30
N ASP A 107 -23.10 3.37 11.45
CA ASP A 107 -22.40 3.50 12.74
C ASP A 107 -21.51 2.28 13.02
N GLU A 108 -22.00 1.07 12.69
CA GLU A 108 -21.26 -0.18 12.84
C GLU A 108 -20.02 -0.21 11.95
N LEU A 109 -20.15 0.23 10.70
CA LEU A 109 -19.04 0.30 9.76
C LEU A 109 -17.97 1.29 10.23
N VAL A 110 -18.39 2.46 10.73
CA VAL A 110 -17.48 3.46 11.30
C VAL A 110 -16.72 2.89 12.49
N GLN A 111 -17.39 2.18 13.39
CA GLN A 111 -16.73 1.50 14.51
C GLN A 111 -15.69 0.49 14.03
N LYS A 112 -16.02 -0.32 13.02
CA LYS A 112 -15.11 -1.32 12.45
C LYS A 112 -13.82 -0.69 11.90
N ILE A 113 -13.92 0.42 11.17
CA ILE A 113 -12.76 1.06 10.54
C ILE A 113 -12.00 2.02 11.48
N THR A 114 -12.56 2.35 12.64
CA THR A 114 -12.00 3.33 13.59
C THR A 114 -10.51 3.08 13.90
N PRO A 115 -10.05 1.85 14.20
CA PRO A 115 -8.64 1.62 14.53
C PRO A 115 -7.69 1.99 13.38
N THR A 116 -8.11 1.77 12.13
CA THR A 116 -7.31 2.15 10.95
C THR A 116 -7.35 3.65 10.71
N VAL A 117 -8.52 4.28 10.89
CA VAL A 117 -8.65 5.74 10.76
C VAL A 117 -7.78 6.47 11.78
N GLN A 118 -7.67 5.96 13.01
CA GLN A 118 -6.77 6.50 14.04
C GLN A 118 -5.30 6.53 13.62
N ARG A 119 -4.86 5.63 12.72
CA ARG A 119 -3.46 5.58 12.26
C ARG A 119 -3.13 6.71 11.29
N TRP A 120 -4.01 7.05 10.36
CA TRP A 120 -3.75 8.07 9.33
C TRP A 120 -4.34 9.44 9.65
N TYR A 121 -5.31 9.53 10.56
CA TYR A 121 -5.93 10.82 10.87
C TYR A 121 -4.92 11.78 11.53
N PRO A 122 -4.82 13.04 11.09
CA PRO A 122 -3.86 13.99 11.63
C PRO A 122 -3.95 14.15 13.15
N LYS A 123 -2.80 14.13 13.82
CA LYS A 123 -2.68 14.44 15.24
C LYS A 123 -2.39 15.93 15.44
N GLU A 124 -2.94 16.50 16.50
CA GLU A 124 -2.65 17.85 16.98
C GLU A 124 -1.25 17.90 17.64
N ASN A 125 -0.77 19.11 17.96
CA ASN A 125 0.57 19.31 18.52
C ASN A 125 0.77 18.64 19.88
N ASP A 126 -0.30 18.40 20.63
CA ASP A 126 -0.30 17.69 21.90
C ASP A 126 -0.35 16.16 21.74
N GLY A 127 -0.34 15.67 20.50
CA GLY A 127 -0.43 14.25 20.15
C GLY A 127 -1.85 13.68 20.16
N SER A 128 -2.86 14.47 20.56
CA SER A 128 -4.26 14.06 20.51
C SER A 128 -4.79 14.08 19.08
N SER A 129 -5.78 13.25 18.78
CA SER A 129 -6.51 13.27 17.52
C SER A 129 -7.98 13.60 17.78
N LYS A 130 -8.62 14.26 16.82
CA LYS A 130 -10.08 14.42 16.85
C LYS A 130 -10.81 13.08 16.85
N VAL A 131 -10.16 12.02 16.39
CA VAL A 131 -10.65 10.64 16.45
C VAL A 131 -10.70 10.10 17.88
N ASP A 132 -9.84 10.58 18.78
CA ASP A 132 -9.81 10.13 20.19
C ASP A 132 -11.08 10.54 20.94
N LYS A 133 -11.78 11.57 20.44
CA LYS A 133 -13.10 12.01 20.92
C LYS A 133 -14.26 11.24 20.28
N GLY A 134 -13.96 10.26 19.43
CA GLY A 134 -14.90 9.47 18.64
C GLY A 134 -15.00 9.94 17.18
N LEU A 135 -15.16 9.00 16.25
CA LEU A 135 -15.41 9.31 14.84
C LEU A 135 -16.82 9.83 14.59
N LEU A 136 -17.81 9.25 15.27
CA LEU A 136 -19.22 9.54 15.04
C LEU A 136 -19.58 10.93 15.53
N CYS A 137 -20.10 11.74 14.63
CA CYS A 137 -20.56 13.08 14.92
C CYS A 137 -21.96 13.30 14.33
N SER A 138 -22.90 13.75 15.18
CA SER A 138 -24.27 14.07 14.80
C SER A 138 -24.44 15.49 14.24
N HIS A 139 -23.37 16.30 14.18
CA HIS A 139 -23.47 17.65 13.65
C HIS A 139 -23.69 17.63 12.13
N THR A 140 -24.70 18.37 11.69
CA THR A 140 -25.05 18.61 10.27
C THR A 140 -24.38 19.87 9.69
N ASN A 141 -23.78 20.70 10.55
CA ASN A 141 -23.07 21.91 10.17
C ASN A 141 -21.62 21.60 9.77
N ASP A 142 -20.89 22.60 9.30
CA ASP A 142 -19.44 22.51 9.09
C ASP A 142 -18.74 22.43 10.45
N CYS A 143 -18.77 21.25 11.05
CA CYS A 143 -18.11 20.94 12.30
C CYS A 143 -16.71 20.41 12.03
N ASP A 144 -15.84 20.64 13.00
CA ASP A 144 -14.45 20.23 12.92
C ASP A 144 -14.20 18.75 13.24
N CYS A 145 -15.24 17.94 13.45
CA CYS A 145 -15.12 16.52 13.86
C CYS A 145 -14.43 15.65 12.80
N ALA A 146 -13.97 14.47 13.23
CA ALA A 146 -13.23 13.54 12.37
C ALA A 146 -14.05 13.02 11.18
N LEU A 147 -15.29 12.59 11.44
CA LEU A 147 -16.24 12.14 10.43
C LEU A 147 -17.66 12.71 10.71
N PRO A 148 -17.92 13.97 10.30
CA PRO A 148 -19.26 14.59 10.36
C PRO A 148 -20.31 13.77 9.62
N LEU A 149 -21.60 13.96 9.95
CA LEU A 149 -22.70 13.30 9.23
C LEU A 149 -22.61 13.50 7.71
N LYS A 150 -22.30 14.73 7.26
CA LYS A 150 -22.12 15.06 5.84
C LYS A 150 -21.04 14.24 5.15
N GLU A 151 -20.00 13.84 5.87
CA GLU A 151 -18.87 13.06 5.33
C GLU A 151 -19.16 11.55 5.30
N ARG A 152 -20.32 11.14 5.81
CA ARG A 152 -20.83 9.76 5.76
C ARG A 152 -21.83 9.53 4.63
N GLN A 153 -22.22 10.59 3.93
CA GLN A 153 -23.24 10.58 2.91
C GLN A 153 -22.66 10.30 1.52
N THR A 154 -23.50 9.78 0.61
CA THR A 154 -23.13 9.52 -0.80
C THR A 154 -22.42 10.70 -1.45
N ALA A 155 -22.94 11.91 -1.29
CA ALA A 155 -22.38 13.11 -1.91
C ALA A 155 -20.91 13.38 -1.53
N ALA A 156 -20.46 12.93 -0.36
CA ALA A 156 -19.07 13.12 0.04
C ALA A 156 -18.10 12.22 -0.74
N PHE A 157 -18.58 11.05 -1.18
CA PHE A 157 -17.84 10.09 -1.99
C PHE A 157 -17.96 10.35 -3.50
N GLN A 158 -18.86 11.24 -3.90
CA GLN A 158 -19.06 11.71 -5.29
C GLN A 158 -18.29 12.99 -5.60
N ARG A 159 -17.30 13.37 -4.77
CA ARG A 159 -16.50 14.57 -5.03
C ARG A 159 -15.40 14.25 -6.04
N ASP A 160 -15.36 15.02 -7.13
CA ASP A 160 -14.37 14.86 -8.18
C ASP A 160 -12.98 15.38 -7.74
N TYR A 161 -11.96 14.90 -8.44
CA TYR A 161 -10.61 15.42 -8.38
C TYR A 161 -10.51 16.71 -9.19
N HIS A 162 -10.05 17.78 -8.56
CA HIS A 162 -9.77 19.04 -9.21
C HIS A 162 -8.28 19.13 -9.55
N PHE A 163 -7.96 19.26 -10.83
CA PHE A 163 -6.60 19.58 -11.25
C PHE A 163 -6.18 20.93 -10.68
N ASN A 164 -4.94 21.02 -10.16
CA ASN A 164 -4.44 22.17 -9.43
C ASN A 164 -2.93 22.36 -9.63
N ASP A 165 -2.47 23.59 -9.39
CA ASP A 165 -1.04 23.92 -9.38
C ASP A 165 -0.35 23.40 -8.11
N CYS A 166 0.99 23.48 -8.11
CA CYS A 166 1.81 23.11 -6.96
C CYS A 166 1.36 23.84 -5.68
N PHE A 167 1.38 23.13 -4.55
CA PHE A 167 1.01 23.62 -3.21
C PHE A 167 -0.48 23.96 -2.99
N GLU A 168 -1.33 23.84 -4.01
CA GLU A 168 -2.77 24.16 -3.90
C GLU A 168 -3.67 22.94 -3.66
N PHE A 169 -3.11 21.74 -3.61
CA PHE A 169 -3.88 20.49 -3.54
C PHE A 169 -4.90 20.49 -2.40
N TYR A 170 -4.47 20.72 -1.17
CA TYR A 170 -5.37 20.65 -0.01
C TYR A 170 -6.43 21.75 -0.01
N HIS A 171 -6.23 22.85 -0.75
CA HIS A 171 -7.22 23.91 -0.91
C HIS A 171 -8.40 23.43 -1.76
N TYR A 172 -8.14 22.84 -2.92
CA TYR A 172 -9.19 22.39 -3.84
C TYR A 172 -9.72 20.99 -3.52
N ASN A 173 -8.83 20.10 -3.11
CA ASN A 173 -9.08 18.66 -3.01
C ASN A 173 -9.20 18.16 -1.57
N GLY A 174 -8.91 18.98 -0.55
CA GLY A 174 -8.74 18.49 0.83
C GLY A 174 -9.95 17.73 1.40
N LYS A 175 -11.18 18.14 1.07
CA LYS A 175 -12.40 17.42 1.48
C LYS A 175 -12.53 16.09 0.74
N ALA A 176 -12.44 16.11 -0.59
CA ALA A 176 -12.56 14.92 -1.43
C ALA A 176 -11.46 13.88 -1.12
N TYR A 177 -10.22 14.34 -0.95
CA TYR A 177 -9.08 13.51 -0.56
C TYR A 177 -9.28 12.86 0.80
N ARG A 178 -9.90 13.55 1.77
CA ARG A 178 -10.26 12.93 3.05
C ARG A 178 -11.25 11.77 2.86
N ASN A 179 -12.27 11.91 2.01
CA ASN A 179 -13.17 10.79 1.70
C ASN A 179 -12.44 9.68 0.95
N LEU A 180 -11.48 10.00 0.09
CA LEU A 180 -10.63 8.99 -0.56
C LEU A 180 -9.85 8.15 0.46
N GLU A 181 -9.35 8.72 1.55
CA GLU A 181 -8.73 7.92 2.63
C GLU A 181 -9.75 6.98 3.31
N PHE A 182 -11.02 7.36 3.42
CA PHE A 182 -12.08 6.44 3.83
C PHE A 182 -12.33 5.34 2.77
N VAL A 183 -12.37 5.69 1.48
CA VAL A 183 -12.48 4.71 0.37
C VAL A 183 -11.38 3.66 0.49
N LYS A 184 -10.12 4.10 0.63
CA LYS A 184 -8.98 3.20 0.77
C LYS A 184 -9.09 2.32 2.00
N THR A 185 -9.51 2.89 3.13
CA THR A 185 -9.74 2.16 4.38
C THR A 185 -10.82 1.08 4.19
N LEU A 186 -11.92 1.40 3.50
CA LEU A 186 -13.00 0.44 3.22
C LEU A 186 -12.52 -0.71 2.33
N ILE A 187 -11.76 -0.43 1.27
CA ILE A 187 -11.16 -1.45 0.41
C ILE A 187 -10.22 -2.36 1.22
N LEU A 188 -9.39 -1.76 2.08
CA LEU A 188 -8.48 -2.50 2.97
C LEU A 188 -9.24 -3.51 3.85
N HIS A 189 -10.35 -3.09 4.44
CA HIS A 189 -11.21 -3.92 5.30
C HIS A 189 -12.14 -4.87 4.55
N GLY A 190 -12.21 -4.76 3.22
CA GLY A 190 -13.14 -5.53 2.41
C GLY A 190 -14.59 -5.11 2.59
N GLU A 191 -14.83 -3.84 2.91
CA GLU A 191 -16.15 -3.25 3.07
C GLU A 191 -16.54 -2.52 1.78
N MET A 192 -16.86 -3.28 0.74
CA MET A 192 -17.04 -2.73 -0.60
C MET A 192 -18.44 -2.17 -0.89
N ASP A 193 -19.44 -2.50 -0.07
CA ASP A 193 -20.84 -2.08 -0.27
C ASP A 193 -21.00 -0.56 -0.49
N PRO A 194 -20.39 0.32 0.34
CA PRO A 194 -20.52 1.76 0.11
C PRO A 194 -19.94 2.19 -1.24
N MET A 195 -18.85 1.56 -1.70
CA MET A 195 -18.22 1.89 -2.98
C MET A 195 -19.08 1.43 -4.16
N LEU A 196 -19.62 0.22 -4.08
CA LEU A 196 -20.54 -0.31 -5.11
C LEU A 196 -21.79 0.56 -5.25
N ARG A 197 -22.30 1.10 -4.13
CA ARG A 197 -23.41 2.07 -4.15
C ARG A 197 -23.02 3.39 -4.80
N VAL A 198 -21.81 3.90 -4.55
CA VAL A 198 -21.32 5.11 -5.23
C VAL A 198 -21.15 4.87 -6.73
N CYS A 199 -20.57 3.73 -7.13
CA CYS A 199 -20.36 3.34 -8.54
C CYS A 199 -21.65 3.21 -9.34
N SER A 200 -22.77 2.92 -8.68
CA SER A 200 -24.08 2.83 -9.34
C SER A 200 -24.69 4.17 -9.77
N SER A 201 -24.12 5.27 -9.29
CA SER A 201 -24.57 6.63 -9.62
C SER A 201 -23.82 7.15 -10.84
N ASP A 202 -24.52 7.91 -11.68
CA ASP A 202 -23.91 8.66 -12.79
C ASP A 202 -22.89 9.71 -12.32
N GLU A 203 -22.89 10.05 -11.02
CA GLU A 203 -21.94 10.97 -10.39
C GLU A 203 -20.80 10.22 -9.66
N CYS A 204 -20.27 9.13 -10.22
CA CYS A 204 -19.12 8.40 -9.67
C CYS A 204 -17.80 8.92 -10.25
N TYR A 205 -17.00 9.59 -9.42
CA TYR A 205 -15.68 10.11 -9.81
C TYR A 205 -14.51 9.30 -9.25
N LEU A 206 -14.74 8.09 -8.73
CA LEU A 206 -13.64 7.27 -8.21
C LEU A 206 -12.58 6.98 -9.28
N ARG A 207 -12.94 6.95 -10.56
CA ARG A 207 -11.97 6.84 -11.66
C ARG A 207 -10.94 7.97 -11.65
N THR A 208 -11.34 9.22 -11.43
CA THR A 208 -10.40 10.37 -11.49
C THR A 208 -9.41 10.35 -10.32
N TRP A 209 -9.79 9.70 -9.22
CA TRP A 209 -8.94 9.44 -8.05
C TRP A 209 -8.07 8.18 -8.16
N TRP A 210 -8.08 7.49 -9.31
CA TRP A 210 -7.34 6.24 -9.51
C TRP A 210 -5.83 6.39 -9.27
N HIS A 211 -5.20 7.31 -10.01
CA HIS A 211 -3.74 7.49 -10.04
C HIS A 211 -3.41 8.99 -10.03
N CYS A 212 -3.54 9.62 -8.86
CA CYS A 212 -3.35 11.06 -8.68
C CYS A 212 -2.19 11.38 -7.72
N GLY A 213 -1.64 12.59 -7.85
CA GLY A 213 -0.65 13.20 -6.96
C GLY A 213 -1.11 14.60 -6.51
N PRO A 214 -0.35 15.29 -5.66
CA PRO A 214 -0.71 16.63 -5.20
C PRO A 214 -0.57 17.70 -6.30
N CYS A 215 0.30 17.48 -7.30
CA CYS A 215 0.44 18.30 -8.49
C CYS A 215 1.24 17.53 -9.56
N GLU A 216 1.34 18.06 -10.79
CA GLU A 216 2.11 17.43 -11.88
C GLU A 216 3.62 17.32 -11.58
N CYS A 217 4.15 18.16 -10.70
CA CYS A 217 5.57 18.14 -10.33
C CYS A 217 5.90 17.07 -9.27
N GLU A 218 4.89 16.43 -8.69
CA GLU A 218 5.05 15.38 -7.70
C GLU A 218 4.58 14.02 -8.24
N GLY A 219 5.04 12.95 -7.59
CA GLY A 219 4.61 11.60 -7.95
C GLY A 219 3.11 11.36 -7.70
N ASN A 220 2.53 10.44 -8.45
CA ASN A 220 1.15 9.98 -8.26
C ASN A 220 1.08 8.98 -7.10
N ASP A 221 1.19 9.47 -5.87
CA ASP A 221 1.26 8.68 -4.63
C ASP A 221 -0.02 8.79 -3.76
N LEU A 222 -1.05 9.49 -4.24
CA LEU A 222 -2.30 9.73 -3.51
C LEU A 222 -3.48 8.89 -4.00
N GLY A 223 -3.38 8.27 -5.17
CA GLY A 223 -4.46 7.47 -5.75
C GLY A 223 -4.85 6.25 -4.92
N TRP A 224 -6.05 5.73 -5.14
CA TRP A 224 -6.45 4.45 -4.55
C TRP A 224 -5.76 3.25 -5.22
N ASP A 225 -5.07 3.46 -6.36
CA ASP A 225 -4.20 2.47 -6.99
C ASP A 225 -3.08 1.93 -6.11
N LYS A 226 -2.62 2.74 -5.17
CA LYS A 226 -1.53 2.34 -4.27
C LYS A 226 -1.83 1.09 -3.46
N LEU A 227 -3.10 0.86 -3.11
CA LEU A 227 -3.52 -0.38 -2.44
C LEU A 227 -3.21 -1.62 -3.30
N CYS A 228 -3.56 -1.56 -4.58
CA CYS A 228 -3.30 -2.63 -5.53
C CYS A 228 -1.80 -2.73 -5.85
N GLU A 229 -1.13 -1.59 -6.07
CA GLU A 229 0.28 -1.54 -6.43
C GLU A 229 1.17 -2.13 -5.33
N TYR A 230 0.99 -1.76 -4.07
CA TYR A 230 1.84 -2.26 -2.98
C TYR A 230 1.54 -3.73 -2.66
N ALA A 231 0.26 -4.10 -2.61
CA ALA A 231 -0.15 -5.49 -2.45
C ALA A 231 0.42 -6.38 -3.57
N MET A 232 0.29 -5.96 -4.83
CA MET A 232 0.80 -6.70 -6.00
C MET A 232 2.34 -6.73 -6.01
N THR A 233 3.01 -5.63 -5.68
CA THR A 233 4.47 -5.54 -5.60
C THR A 233 5.03 -6.58 -4.63
N MET A 234 4.52 -6.62 -3.40
CA MET A 234 5.02 -7.58 -2.42
C MET A 234 4.57 -9.02 -2.74
N TYR A 235 3.34 -9.19 -3.23
CA TYR A 235 2.82 -10.48 -3.68
C TYR A 235 3.69 -11.12 -4.77
N LEU A 236 4.00 -10.37 -5.83
CA LEU A 236 4.87 -10.83 -6.92
C LEU A 236 6.28 -11.09 -6.41
N THR A 237 6.85 -10.16 -5.64
CA THR A 237 8.23 -10.27 -5.15
C THR A 237 8.44 -11.53 -4.32
N LEU A 238 7.58 -11.79 -3.33
CA LEU A 238 7.72 -12.97 -2.46
C LEU A 238 7.49 -14.28 -3.23
N ASN A 239 6.52 -14.33 -4.15
CA ASN A 239 6.28 -15.53 -4.94
C ASN A 239 7.38 -15.81 -5.97
N ILE A 240 7.95 -14.76 -6.59
CA ILE A 240 9.11 -14.90 -7.49
C ILE A 240 10.31 -15.41 -6.70
N ILE A 241 10.66 -14.78 -5.57
CA ILE A 241 11.79 -15.21 -4.72
C ILE A 241 11.60 -16.67 -4.26
N TYR A 242 10.38 -17.05 -3.89
CA TYR A 242 10.08 -18.43 -3.49
C TYR A 242 10.43 -19.43 -4.61
N CYS A 243 10.38 -19.05 -5.88
CA CYS A 243 10.71 -19.95 -6.99
C CYS A 243 12.21 -20.28 -7.10
N PHE A 244 13.09 -19.54 -6.44
CA PHE A 244 14.54 -19.77 -6.43
C PHE A 244 14.96 -20.53 -5.17
N PRO A 245 15.31 -21.82 -5.25
CA PRO A 245 15.66 -22.63 -4.07
C PRO A 245 16.86 -22.06 -3.30
N GLU A 246 17.84 -21.49 -3.99
CA GLU A 246 19.08 -20.95 -3.41
C GLU A 246 18.81 -19.76 -2.48
N LEU A 247 17.70 -19.08 -2.67
CA LEU A 247 17.34 -17.89 -1.91
C LEU A 247 16.57 -18.22 -0.63
N ARG A 248 15.92 -19.39 -0.52
CA ARG A 248 14.97 -19.71 0.56
C ARG A 248 15.60 -19.77 1.96
N GLU A 249 16.89 -20.08 2.05
CA GLU A 249 17.61 -20.21 3.34
C GLU A 249 18.09 -18.87 3.92
N GLY A 250 17.74 -17.74 3.30
CA GLY A 250 17.97 -16.40 3.85
C GLY A 250 18.75 -15.45 2.95
N GLY A 251 19.30 -15.94 1.83
CA GLY A 251 20.03 -15.11 0.86
C GLY A 251 19.16 -14.03 0.22
N TYR A 252 17.83 -14.22 0.17
CA TYR A 252 16.92 -13.23 -0.41
C TYR A 252 16.94 -11.85 0.27
N ARG A 253 17.33 -11.77 1.55
CA ARG A 253 17.32 -10.49 2.30
C ARG A 253 18.39 -9.50 1.84
N GLU A 254 19.39 -10.04 1.14
CA GLU A 254 20.49 -9.30 0.53
C GLU A 254 20.17 -8.92 -0.94
N LEU A 255 19.00 -9.30 -1.47
CA LEU A 255 18.63 -8.96 -2.84
C LEU A 255 18.18 -7.51 -2.93
N GLY A 256 18.73 -6.77 -3.90
CA GLY A 256 18.29 -5.41 -4.17
C GLY A 256 16.79 -5.28 -4.44
N SER A 257 16.20 -6.24 -5.16
CA SER A 257 14.76 -6.31 -5.44
C SER A 257 13.93 -6.52 -4.17
N TYR A 258 14.33 -7.43 -3.27
CA TYR A 258 13.62 -7.63 -2.02
C TYR A 258 13.68 -6.38 -1.13
N GLN A 259 14.87 -5.80 -0.97
CA GLN A 259 15.06 -4.58 -0.18
C GLN A 259 14.27 -3.40 -0.75
N ARG A 260 14.23 -3.27 -2.09
CA ARG A 260 13.45 -2.26 -2.78
C ARG A 260 11.95 -2.47 -2.63
N ALA A 261 11.46 -3.68 -2.79
CA ALA A 261 10.04 -3.99 -2.59
C ALA A 261 9.61 -3.67 -1.15
N LEU A 262 10.43 -4.05 -0.17
CA LEU A 262 10.19 -3.77 1.25
C LEU A 262 10.06 -2.27 1.48
N ARG A 263 11.09 -1.50 1.10
CA ARG A 263 11.10 -0.06 1.29
C ARG A 263 9.96 0.63 0.55
N SER A 264 9.70 0.29 -0.71
CA SER A 264 8.63 0.91 -1.50
C SER A 264 7.23 0.66 -0.92
N CYS A 265 6.99 -0.50 -0.32
CA CYS A 265 5.69 -0.84 0.26
C CYS A 265 5.52 -0.34 1.71
N THR A 266 6.57 0.22 2.32
CA THR A 266 6.55 0.76 3.70
C THR A 266 7.11 2.17 3.79
N ILE A 267 7.08 2.94 2.69
CA ILE A 267 7.53 4.32 2.66
C ILE A 267 6.41 5.23 3.17
N SER A 268 6.72 6.16 4.08
CA SER A 268 5.70 6.98 4.75
C SER A 268 5.16 8.15 3.90
N SER A 269 5.28 8.07 2.58
CA SER A 269 4.86 9.13 1.65
C SER A 269 3.70 8.69 0.79
N GLY A 270 2.73 9.59 0.60
CA GLY A 270 1.57 9.33 -0.24
C GLY A 270 0.45 8.64 0.52
N CYS A 271 0.27 7.33 0.29
CA CYS A 271 -0.87 6.55 0.76
C CYS A 271 -0.50 5.66 1.98
N PRO A 272 -0.62 6.15 3.23
CA PRO A 272 -0.26 5.37 4.43
C PRO A 272 -1.15 4.13 4.59
N ILE A 273 -2.40 4.17 4.16
CA ILE A 273 -3.32 3.04 4.28
C ILE A 273 -2.80 1.81 3.50
N ALA A 274 -2.14 2.04 2.37
CA ALA A 274 -1.56 0.98 1.57
C ALA A 274 -0.32 0.35 2.20
N THR A 275 0.37 1.03 3.12
CA THR A 275 1.58 0.51 3.77
C THR A 275 1.26 -0.40 4.95
N TYR A 276 0.10 -0.25 5.59
CA TYR A 276 -0.23 -0.93 6.85
C TYR A 276 -0.08 -2.45 6.85
N PRO A 277 -0.58 -3.20 5.84
CA PRO A 277 -0.37 -4.65 5.81
C PRO A 277 1.12 -5.04 5.79
N HIS A 278 1.93 -4.20 5.13
CA HIS A 278 3.36 -4.42 4.95
C HIS A 278 4.13 -4.05 6.23
N GLU A 279 3.82 -2.89 6.82
CA GLU A 279 4.34 -2.43 8.10
C GLU A 279 4.07 -3.44 9.21
N ASP A 280 2.82 -3.87 9.34
CA ASP A 280 2.38 -4.77 10.41
C ASP A 280 3.01 -6.16 10.26
N LEU A 281 3.20 -6.64 9.03
CA LEU A 281 3.89 -7.91 8.78
C LEU A 281 5.35 -7.84 9.22
N PHE A 282 6.09 -6.85 8.70
CA PHE A 282 7.54 -6.79 8.85
C PHE A 282 7.99 -6.12 10.15
N GLY A 283 7.09 -5.44 10.86
CA GLY A 283 7.45 -4.59 11.98
C GLY A 283 8.23 -3.37 11.53
N ILE A 284 7.75 -2.68 10.49
CA ILE A 284 8.39 -1.44 10.03
C ILE A 284 7.54 -0.29 10.53
N GLU A 285 8.14 0.58 11.34
CA GLU A 285 7.45 1.74 11.89
C GLU A 285 7.10 2.77 10.82
N ASP A 286 6.04 3.55 11.06
CA ASP A 286 5.77 4.76 10.30
C ASP A 286 7.01 5.67 10.29
N LYS A 287 7.28 6.25 9.12
CA LYS A 287 8.44 7.11 8.84
C LYS A 287 9.79 6.44 9.04
N GLN A 288 9.86 5.11 9.09
CA GLN A 288 11.14 4.40 9.02
C GLN A 288 11.85 4.65 7.67
N PHE A 289 11.07 4.78 6.59
CA PHE A 289 11.55 5.19 5.27
C PHE A 289 10.76 6.39 4.75
N THR A 290 11.45 7.31 4.07
CA THR A 290 10.92 8.59 3.62
C THR A 290 11.09 8.78 2.10
N LYS A 291 10.28 9.64 1.47
CA LYS A 291 10.35 9.96 0.03
C LYS A 291 11.73 10.45 -0.39
N TYR A 292 12.38 11.23 0.48
CA TYR A 292 13.68 11.85 0.25
C TYR A 292 14.71 11.29 1.24
N PRO A 293 15.19 10.07 1.01
CA PRO A 293 16.06 9.37 1.94
C PRO A 293 17.37 10.10 2.18
N LYS A 294 17.81 10.09 3.44
CA LYS A 294 19.17 10.47 3.84
C LYS A 294 19.72 9.41 4.80
N PRO A 295 21.00 9.02 4.67
CA PRO A 295 21.60 8.07 5.60
C PRO A 295 21.73 8.67 7.00
N CYS A 296 21.36 7.91 8.01
CA CYS A 296 21.55 8.27 9.42
C CYS A 296 23.03 8.34 9.78
N ASP A 297 23.86 7.48 9.19
CA ASP A 297 25.33 7.54 9.29
C ASP A 297 25.91 8.13 8.00
N PHE A 298 25.93 9.46 7.93
CA PHE A 298 26.43 10.19 6.76
C PHE A 298 27.88 9.83 6.41
N THR A 299 28.75 9.69 7.40
CA THR A 299 30.19 9.46 7.18
C THR A 299 30.42 8.13 6.50
N ARG A 300 29.71 7.09 6.94
CA ARG A 300 29.76 5.75 6.35
C ARG A 300 29.31 5.74 4.89
N TRP A 301 28.25 6.49 4.56
CA TRP A 301 27.60 6.44 3.25
C TRP A 301 27.96 7.61 2.32
N LYS A 302 28.90 8.48 2.71
CA LYS A 302 29.32 9.64 1.90
C LYS A 302 29.71 9.27 0.46
N HIS A 303 30.28 8.09 0.24
CA HIS A 303 30.74 7.61 -1.06
C HIS A 303 29.61 7.31 -2.09
N VAL A 304 28.35 7.22 -1.65
CA VAL A 304 27.17 7.06 -2.54
C VAL A 304 26.30 8.32 -2.60
N MET A 305 26.80 9.43 -2.09
CA MET A 305 26.10 10.73 -2.07
C MET A 305 26.69 11.68 -3.11
N LYS A 306 25.86 12.59 -3.60
CA LYS A 306 26.26 13.69 -4.48
C LYS A 306 25.67 15.01 -4.00
N VAL A 307 26.34 16.11 -4.33
CA VAL A 307 25.87 17.46 -4.01
C VAL A 307 24.67 17.82 -4.89
N ASP A 308 23.59 18.30 -4.28
CA ASP A 308 22.40 18.78 -4.97
C ASP A 308 22.57 20.23 -5.44
N LYS A 309 23.18 20.39 -6.63
CA LYS A 309 23.54 21.72 -7.15
C LYS A 309 22.36 22.65 -7.43
N TYR A 310 21.16 22.11 -7.62
CA TYR A 310 19.98 22.92 -7.98
C TYR A 310 19.49 23.80 -6.84
N ASN A 311 19.73 23.39 -5.59
CA ASN A 311 19.22 24.06 -4.40
C ASN A 311 20.32 24.75 -3.58
N LEU A 312 21.54 24.83 -4.12
CA LEU A 312 22.66 25.48 -3.43
C LEU A 312 22.49 27.00 -3.45
N PRO A 313 22.49 27.66 -2.28
CA PRO A 313 22.66 29.11 -2.23
C PRO A 313 23.97 29.51 -2.89
N GLU A 314 24.01 30.67 -3.56
CA GLU A 314 25.18 31.14 -4.31
C GLU A 314 26.47 31.17 -3.46
N ALA A 315 26.35 31.54 -2.18
CA ALA A 315 27.46 31.54 -1.23
C ALA A 315 28.03 30.12 -0.99
N ILE A 316 27.16 29.11 -0.85
CA ILE A 316 27.58 27.72 -0.64
C ILE A 316 28.12 27.13 -1.94
N ASN A 317 27.51 27.45 -3.09
CA ASN A 317 28.03 27.00 -4.39
C ASN A 317 29.44 27.52 -4.63
N LYS A 318 29.71 28.79 -4.30
CA LYS A 318 31.06 29.36 -4.39
C LYS A 318 32.06 28.65 -3.47
N THR A 319 31.67 28.38 -2.22
CA THR A 319 32.51 27.61 -1.29
C THR A 319 32.78 26.20 -1.83
N TYR A 320 31.77 25.53 -2.39
CA TYR A 320 31.93 24.22 -3.01
C TYR A 320 32.89 24.24 -4.19
N GLU A 321 32.83 25.25 -5.06
CA GLU A 321 33.76 25.40 -6.18
C GLU A 321 35.20 25.64 -5.73
N GLU A 322 35.40 26.29 -4.58
CA GLU A 322 36.72 26.57 -4.01
C GLU A 322 37.30 25.42 -3.17
N THR A 323 36.45 24.64 -2.50
CA THR A 323 36.86 23.69 -1.44
C THR A 323 36.37 22.26 -1.61
N ASP A 324 35.39 22.01 -2.49
CA ASP A 324 34.65 20.74 -2.63
C ASP A 324 33.90 20.31 -1.35
N GLU A 325 33.62 21.28 -0.44
CA GLU A 325 32.87 21.06 0.79
C GLU A 325 31.51 21.76 0.77
N VAL A 326 30.46 21.05 1.20
CA VAL A 326 29.13 21.63 1.48
C VAL A 326 28.53 21.03 2.75
N PRO A 327 27.60 21.72 3.42
CA PRO A 327 26.85 21.15 4.54
C PRO A 327 26.04 19.91 4.14
N ASP A 328 25.87 18.97 5.07
CA ASP A 328 25.17 17.69 4.89
C ASP A 328 23.73 17.85 4.32
N GLU A 329 23.08 18.98 4.62
CA GLU A 329 21.74 19.28 4.15
C GLU A 329 21.62 19.39 2.61
N TYR A 330 22.72 19.73 1.91
CA TYR A 330 22.78 19.86 0.45
C TYR A 330 23.20 18.60 -0.28
N TYR A 331 23.47 17.50 0.44
CA TYR A 331 23.70 16.21 -0.21
C TYR A 331 22.40 15.46 -0.43
N LYS A 332 22.34 14.78 -1.58
CA LYS A 332 21.33 13.76 -1.90
C LYS A 332 21.99 12.45 -2.27
N LEU A 333 21.28 11.34 -2.13
CA LEU A 333 21.77 10.07 -2.62
C LEU A 333 21.95 10.12 -4.15
N ASP A 334 23.06 9.59 -4.63
CA ASP A 334 23.21 9.33 -6.05
C ASP A 334 22.30 8.17 -6.48
N TYR A 335 22.29 7.12 -5.67
CA TYR A 335 21.38 5.98 -5.74
C TYR A 335 21.14 5.42 -4.33
N TYR A 336 20.05 4.67 -4.15
CA TYR A 336 19.82 3.95 -2.89
C TYR A 336 20.54 2.59 -2.94
N PRO A 337 21.37 2.20 -1.94
CA PRO A 337 22.31 1.07 -2.06
C PRO A 337 21.66 -0.31 -1.88
N TYR A 338 20.52 -0.55 -2.52
CA TYR A 338 19.82 -1.83 -2.46
C TYR A 338 20.71 -2.99 -2.92
N GLY A 339 20.78 -4.04 -2.12
CA GLY A 339 21.59 -5.24 -2.38
C GLY A 339 23.09 -5.04 -2.20
N LEU A 340 23.51 -3.90 -1.64
CA LEU A 340 24.88 -3.61 -1.20
C LEU A 340 25.00 -3.52 0.33
N MET A 341 23.87 -3.57 1.02
CA MET A 341 23.76 -3.50 2.47
C MET A 341 23.08 -4.74 3.01
N SER A 342 23.45 -5.13 4.22
CA SER A 342 22.70 -6.15 4.95
C SER A 342 21.27 -5.70 5.24
N TYR A 343 20.40 -6.66 5.53
CA TYR A 343 19.03 -6.37 5.93
C TYR A 343 18.93 -5.38 7.11
N ASP A 344 19.77 -5.55 8.13
CA ASP A 344 19.74 -4.69 9.32
C ASP A 344 20.24 -3.27 9.02
N GLU A 345 21.21 -3.16 8.10
CA GLU A 345 21.68 -1.87 7.59
C GLU A 345 20.64 -1.16 6.75
N LEU A 346 19.85 -1.88 5.94
CA LEU A 346 18.70 -1.33 5.24
C LEU A 346 17.71 -0.73 6.22
N LEU A 347 17.27 -1.52 7.20
CA LEU A 347 16.28 -1.03 8.15
C LEU A 347 16.81 0.20 8.89
N SER A 348 18.07 0.21 9.31
CA SER A 348 18.69 1.33 10.04
C SER A 348 19.23 2.46 9.17
N PHE A 349 19.07 2.38 7.84
CA PHE A 349 19.72 3.29 6.91
C PHE A 349 19.26 4.73 7.08
N GLU A 350 17.95 5.00 7.14
CA GLU A 350 17.40 6.36 7.23
C GLU A 350 17.19 6.81 8.68
N LYS A 351 16.83 5.87 9.56
CA LYS A 351 16.51 6.11 10.96
C LYS A 351 16.95 4.90 11.79
N PRO A 352 17.47 5.09 13.02
CA PRO A 352 17.76 3.97 13.91
C PRO A 352 16.53 3.10 14.15
N VAL A 353 16.72 1.78 14.11
CA VAL A 353 15.64 0.81 14.32
C VAL A 353 15.68 0.33 15.76
N PHE A 354 14.55 0.38 16.43
CA PHE A 354 14.36 -0.23 17.73
C PHE A 354 13.75 -1.62 17.58
N TYR A 355 13.92 -2.45 18.60
CA TYR A 355 13.32 -3.79 18.62
C TYR A 355 11.80 -3.71 18.52
N GLN A 356 11.23 -4.53 17.63
CA GLN A 356 9.80 -4.56 17.33
C GLN A 356 9.17 -5.82 17.95
N PRO A 357 8.39 -5.70 19.03
CA PRO A 357 7.88 -6.87 19.75
C PRO A 357 6.83 -7.64 18.96
N HIS A 358 6.91 -8.97 19.02
CA HIS A 358 5.84 -9.90 18.65
C HIS A 358 4.96 -10.20 19.89
N ALA A 359 3.77 -10.75 19.69
CA ALA A 359 2.84 -11.09 20.77
C ALA A 359 3.46 -12.00 21.85
N SER A 360 4.32 -12.94 21.45
CA SER A 360 5.06 -13.79 22.41
C SER A 360 6.00 -13.01 23.31
N ASP A 361 6.59 -11.94 22.78
CA ASP A 361 7.58 -11.11 23.49
C ASP A 361 6.88 -10.32 24.60
N ILE A 362 5.64 -9.90 24.37
CA ILE A 362 4.78 -9.26 25.38
C ILE A 362 4.50 -10.21 26.54
N LEU A 363 4.07 -11.44 26.24
CA LEU A 363 3.80 -12.46 27.26
C LEU A 363 5.06 -12.81 28.07
N GLN A 364 6.21 -12.87 27.39
CA GLN A 364 7.49 -13.10 28.04
C GLN A 364 7.88 -11.93 28.96
N ALA A 365 7.70 -10.69 28.50
CA ALA A 365 7.97 -9.49 29.30
C ALA A 365 7.07 -9.44 30.54
N GLN A 366 5.77 -9.73 30.40
CA GLN A 366 4.85 -9.88 31.53
C GLN A 366 5.33 -10.94 32.51
N ALA A 367 5.67 -12.15 32.04
CA ALA A 367 6.16 -13.22 32.90
C ALA A 367 7.43 -12.82 33.68
N VAL A 368 8.34 -12.06 33.06
CA VAL A 368 9.53 -11.51 33.73
C VAL A 368 9.11 -10.52 34.81
N LEU A 369 8.23 -9.56 34.53
CA LEU A 369 7.75 -8.57 35.51
C LEU A 369 7.04 -9.26 36.70
N HIS A 370 6.22 -10.26 36.42
CA HIS A 370 5.55 -11.06 37.45
C HIS A 370 6.55 -11.81 38.32
N SER A 371 7.61 -12.38 37.74
CA SER A 371 8.68 -13.05 38.50
C SER A 371 9.44 -12.09 39.43
N LYS A 372 9.38 -10.79 39.16
CA LYS A 372 9.92 -9.72 40.02
C LYS A 372 8.95 -9.24 41.10
N GLY A 373 7.76 -9.85 41.19
CA GLY A 373 6.75 -9.55 42.20
C GLY A 373 5.76 -8.45 41.80
N LEU A 374 5.73 -8.04 40.53
CA LEU A 374 4.72 -7.09 40.05
C LEU A 374 3.39 -7.81 39.78
N PRO A 375 2.26 -7.23 40.21
CA PRO A 375 0.94 -7.71 39.80
C PRO A 375 0.70 -7.45 38.32
N VAL A 376 -0.33 -8.10 37.75
CA VAL A 376 -0.61 -8.04 36.31
C VAL A 376 -0.95 -6.63 35.86
N GLU A 377 -1.73 -5.91 36.66
CA GLU A 377 -2.19 -4.57 36.32
C GLU A 377 -1.02 -3.59 36.22
N LEU A 378 -0.06 -3.67 37.16
CA LEU A 378 1.15 -2.84 37.09
C LEU A 378 2.09 -3.27 35.96
N SER A 379 2.11 -4.56 35.62
CA SER A 379 2.91 -5.04 34.50
C SER A 379 2.36 -4.51 33.17
N ASP A 380 1.03 -4.54 33.00
CA ASP A 380 0.35 -3.99 31.82
C ASP A 380 0.52 -2.47 31.72
N ASP A 381 0.40 -1.76 32.85
CA ASP A 381 0.64 -0.31 32.91
C ASP A 381 2.08 0.04 32.52
N ILE A 382 3.07 -0.73 32.99
CA ILE A 382 4.49 -0.54 32.63
C ILE A 382 4.72 -0.77 31.14
N LEU A 383 4.22 -1.88 30.59
CA LEU A 383 4.41 -2.21 29.17
C LEU A 383 3.71 -1.19 28.26
N SER A 384 2.49 -0.78 28.63
CA SER A 384 1.75 0.26 27.92
C SER A 384 2.47 1.62 27.99
N SER A 385 2.97 2.01 29.17
CA SER A 385 3.74 3.26 29.35
C SER A 385 5.07 3.26 28.60
N ALA A 386 5.71 2.10 28.47
CA ALA A 386 6.93 1.91 27.68
C ALA A 386 6.64 1.80 26.18
N ASN A 387 5.37 1.84 25.76
CA ASN A 387 4.93 1.61 24.40
C ASN A 387 5.42 0.24 23.84
N TYR A 388 5.61 -0.74 24.74
CA TYR A 388 6.02 -2.09 24.43
C TYR A 388 4.79 -2.91 24.03
N THR A 389 4.25 -2.58 22.87
CA THR A 389 3.07 -3.23 22.26
C THR A 389 3.49 -4.11 21.08
N VAL A 390 2.57 -4.93 20.58
CA VAL A 390 2.83 -5.74 19.39
C VAL A 390 3.05 -4.82 18.19
N ARG A 391 4.19 -5.00 17.51
CA ARG A 391 4.60 -4.20 16.35
C ARG A 391 4.80 -5.00 15.09
N ARG A 392 4.91 -6.34 15.19
CA ARG A 392 5.06 -7.24 14.05
C ARG A 392 4.17 -8.47 14.22
N THR A 393 3.72 -9.02 13.09
CA THR A 393 3.00 -10.30 13.10
C THR A 393 3.92 -11.49 12.86
N LEU A 394 5.04 -11.34 12.15
CA LEU A 394 6.01 -12.43 11.94
C LEU A 394 6.66 -12.87 13.26
N PRO A 395 6.58 -14.16 13.67
CA PRO A 395 7.28 -14.69 14.85
C PRO A 395 8.80 -14.51 14.81
N VAL A 396 9.41 -14.73 13.65
CA VAL A 396 10.86 -14.52 13.42
C VAL A 396 11.07 -13.26 12.57
N ALA A 397 11.63 -12.22 13.19
CA ALA A 397 11.71 -10.87 12.62
C ALA A 397 12.45 -10.86 11.28
N GLY A 398 11.91 -10.14 10.30
CA GLY A 398 12.53 -9.92 8.99
C GLY A 398 12.77 -11.19 8.15
N LYS A 399 12.21 -12.35 8.55
CA LYS A 399 12.46 -13.64 7.87
C LYS A 399 11.16 -14.29 7.35
N PRO A 400 10.40 -13.69 6.42
CA PRO A 400 9.12 -14.25 5.95
C PRO A 400 9.16 -15.73 5.56
N PHE A 401 10.25 -16.23 4.94
CA PHE A 401 10.36 -17.65 4.55
C PHE A 401 10.82 -18.60 5.67
N HIS A 402 11.01 -18.12 6.90
CA HIS A 402 11.30 -18.98 8.03
C HIS A 402 10.15 -19.98 8.27
N PRO A 403 10.41 -21.26 8.59
CA PRO A 403 9.35 -22.25 8.80
C PRO A 403 8.28 -21.83 9.83
N GLU A 404 8.69 -21.18 10.93
CA GLU A 404 7.76 -20.67 11.95
C GLU A 404 6.88 -19.51 11.46
N ASN A 405 7.30 -18.80 10.41
CA ASN A 405 6.56 -17.70 9.83
C ASN A 405 5.59 -18.14 8.73
N LYS A 406 5.58 -19.42 8.35
CA LYS A 406 4.81 -19.92 7.20
C LYS A 406 3.32 -19.56 7.31
N ALA A 407 2.71 -19.74 8.48
CA ALA A 407 1.28 -19.47 8.65
C ALA A 407 0.94 -17.98 8.48
N GLU A 408 1.77 -17.09 9.05
CA GLU A 408 1.63 -15.63 8.87
C GLU A 408 1.85 -15.22 7.42
N LEU A 409 2.88 -15.76 6.77
CA LEU A 409 3.19 -15.48 5.38
C LEU A 409 2.05 -15.93 4.44
N ASP A 410 1.49 -17.12 4.66
CA ASP A 410 0.37 -17.63 3.86
C ASP A 410 -0.86 -16.71 4.01
N ARG A 411 -1.18 -16.28 5.23
CA ARG A 411 -2.29 -15.33 5.47
C ARG A 411 -2.04 -14.00 4.79
N TYR A 412 -0.83 -13.47 4.92
CA TYR A 412 -0.45 -12.20 4.33
C TYR A 412 -0.49 -12.23 2.79
N LEU A 413 -0.08 -13.32 2.15
CA LEU A 413 -0.19 -13.47 0.69
C LEU A 413 -1.65 -13.56 0.24
N GLU A 414 -2.53 -14.20 1.03
CA GLU A 414 -3.98 -14.20 0.78
C GLU A 414 -4.61 -12.81 0.99
N GLU A 415 -4.16 -12.05 1.98
CA GLU A 415 -4.58 -10.66 2.19
C GLU A 415 -4.14 -9.75 1.03
N CYS A 416 -2.88 -9.86 0.59
CA CYS A 416 -2.39 -9.14 -0.59
C CYS A 416 -3.22 -9.49 -1.83
N TRP A 417 -3.49 -10.78 -2.06
CA TRP A 417 -4.32 -11.23 -3.17
C TRP A 417 -5.76 -10.69 -3.06
N SER A 418 -6.34 -10.72 -1.87
CA SER A 418 -7.68 -10.19 -1.61
C SER A 418 -7.76 -8.68 -1.90
N LEU A 419 -6.73 -7.90 -1.56
CA LEU A 419 -6.66 -6.48 -1.91
C LEU A 419 -6.59 -6.26 -3.42
N VAL A 420 -5.74 -7.02 -4.12
CA VAL A 420 -5.67 -7.00 -5.59
C VAL A 420 -7.04 -7.31 -6.20
N VAL A 421 -7.75 -8.31 -5.68
CA VAL A 421 -9.09 -8.71 -6.13
C VAL A 421 -10.13 -7.61 -5.89
N ARG A 422 -10.12 -6.95 -4.72
CA ARG A 422 -11.07 -5.86 -4.39
C ARG A 422 -10.82 -4.61 -5.23
N CYS A 423 -9.56 -4.24 -5.44
CA CYS A 423 -9.20 -3.16 -6.36
C CYS A 423 -9.63 -3.50 -7.79
N PHE A 424 -9.42 -4.75 -8.22
CA PHE A 424 -9.84 -5.21 -9.55
C PHE A 424 -11.36 -5.22 -9.72
N MET A 425 -12.10 -5.60 -8.68
CA MET A 425 -13.55 -5.46 -8.64
C MET A 425 -13.97 -4.01 -8.84
N LEU A 426 -13.30 -3.06 -8.16
CA LEU A 426 -13.58 -1.64 -8.35
C LEU A 426 -13.23 -1.16 -9.78
N TYR A 427 -12.19 -1.69 -10.43
CA TYR A 427 -11.93 -1.38 -11.85
C TYR A 427 -13.11 -1.72 -12.74
N LEU A 428 -13.68 -2.92 -12.56
CA LEU A 428 -14.81 -3.38 -13.37
C LEU A 428 -16.07 -2.53 -13.15
N GLU A 429 -16.21 -1.90 -11.99
CA GLU A 429 -17.39 -1.07 -11.66
C GLU A 429 -17.25 0.38 -12.14
N VAL A 430 -16.02 0.85 -12.42
CA VAL A 430 -15.75 2.22 -12.89
C VAL A 430 -15.15 2.26 -14.29
N GLU A 431 -15.20 1.14 -15.01
CA GLU A 431 -14.74 1.06 -16.40
C GLU A 431 -15.66 1.77 -17.38
N ASP A 432 -15.07 2.33 -18.43
CA ASP A 432 -15.78 2.97 -19.54
C ASP A 432 -15.01 2.83 -20.85
N GLU A 433 -15.47 3.51 -21.91
CA GLU A 433 -14.90 3.40 -23.25
C GLU A 433 -13.41 3.81 -23.33
N ASP A 434 -12.98 4.76 -22.50
CA ASP A 434 -11.62 5.31 -22.52
C ASP A 434 -10.70 4.65 -21.49
N TRP A 435 -11.27 3.99 -20.48
CA TRP A 435 -10.53 3.41 -19.36
C TRP A 435 -11.06 2.02 -19.03
N THR A 436 -10.25 1.00 -19.33
CA THR A 436 -10.61 -0.40 -19.13
C THR A 436 -9.89 -1.00 -17.95
N ALA A 437 -10.55 -1.93 -17.25
CA ALA A 437 -9.96 -2.65 -16.13
C ALA A 437 -8.65 -3.37 -16.50
N GLU A 438 -8.57 -3.92 -17.72
CA GLU A 438 -7.39 -4.61 -18.23
C GLU A 438 -6.18 -3.70 -18.36
N LYS A 439 -6.31 -2.53 -19.00
CA LYS A 439 -5.20 -1.59 -19.17
C LYS A 439 -4.70 -1.08 -17.82
N SER A 440 -5.63 -0.69 -16.94
CA SER A 440 -5.30 -0.20 -15.60
C SER A 440 -4.60 -1.27 -14.76
N PHE A 441 -5.06 -2.52 -14.82
CA PHE A 441 -4.41 -3.63 -14.14
C PHE A 441 -3.05 -3.98 -14.73
N GLN A 442 -2.91 -3.92 -16.05
CA GLN A 442 -1.63 -4.09 -16.74
C GLN A 442 -0.63 -3.03 -16.31
N ASP A 443 -1.05 -1.77 -16.18
CA ASP A 443 -0.19 -0.68 -15.73
C ASP A 443 0.30 -0.89 -14.29
N VAL A 444 -0.56 -1.36 -13.38
CA VAL A 444 -0.15 -1.72 -12.01
C VAL A 444 0.84 -2.88 -12.02
N PHE A 445 0.59 -3.91 -12.84
CA PHE A 445 1.49 -5.05 -12.99
C PHE A 445 2.88 -4.62 -13.49
N LYS A 446 2.91 -3.77 -14.53
CA LYS A 446 4.13 -3.19 -15.09
C LYS A 446 4.89 -2.37 -14.05
N ARG A 447 4.20 -1.50 -13.30
CA ARG A 447 4.82 -0.73 -12.20
C ARG A 447 5.36 -1.63 -11.10
N SER A 448 4.61 -2.66 -10.71
CA SER A 448 4.99 -3.58 -9.63
C SER A 448 6.27 -4.35 -9.94
N LEU A 449 6.41 -4.85 -11.18
CA LEU A 449 7.65 -5.51 -11.62
C LEU A 449 8.75 -4.52 -11.96
N GLY A 450 8.41 -3.47 -12.71
CA GLY A 450 9.32 -2.43 -13.16
C GLY A 450 10.03 -1.78 -11.98
N ASN A 451 9.29 -1.26 -11.01
CA ASN A 451 9.85 -0.54 -9.87
C ASN A 451 10.80 -1.41 -9.03
N VAL A 452 10.59 -2.72 -8.95
CA VAL A 452 11.38 -3.63 -8.11
C VAL A 452 12.55 -4.28 -8.83
N PHE A 453 12.33 -4.73 -10.07
CA PHE A 453 13.31 -5.49 -10.85
C PHE A 453 13.99 -4.64 -11.94
N THR A 454 14.08 -3.31 -11.77
CA THR A 454 14.78 -2.42 -12.72
C THR A 454 16.27 -2.70 -12.81
N CYS A 455 16.81 -2.59 -14.02
CA CYS A 455 18.23 -2.35 -14.29
C CYS A 455 18.45 -0.86 -14.56
N GLU A 456 19.50 -0.25 -14.01
CA GLU A 456 19.83 1.17 -14.27
C GLU A 456 20.59 1.38 -15.58
N CYS A 457 20.83 0.30 -16.33
CA CYS A 457 21.22 0.40 -17.72
C CYS A 457 20.12 1.11 -18.53
N ASP A 458 20.49 2.07 -19.39
CA ASP A 458 19.67 2.95 -20.27
C ASP A 458 18.54 2.28 -21.10
N ARG A 459 18.36 0.96 -20.96
CA ARG A 459 17.66 0.10 -21.89
C ARG A 459 16.50 -0.70 -21.29
N MET A 460 16.26 -0.66 -19.98
CA MET A 460 15.35 -1.59 -19.29
C MET A 460 14.01 -1.00 -18.81
N LEU A 461 13.86 0.33 -18.74
CA LEU A 461 12.55 0.96 -18.56
C LEU A 461 11.58 0.53 -19.68
N ASN A 462 12.04 0.23 -20.89
CA ASN A 462 11.16 -0.20 -21.98
C ASN A 462 10.77 -1.69 -21.95
N PHE A 463 11.40 -2.53 -21.10
CA PHE A 463 11.14 -3.98 -21.13
C PHE A 463 9.76 -4.34 -20.56
N PHE A 464 9.42 -3.81 -19.38
CA PHE A 464 8.10 -4.03 -18.79
C PHE A 464 7.04 -3.12 -19.41
N TYR A 465 7.41 -1.93 -19.87
CA TYR A 465 6.45 -0.98 -20.46
C TYR A 465 6.08 -1.29 -21.92
N GLY A 466 6.80 -2.21 -22.59
CA GLY A 466 6.50 -2.69 -23.94
C GLY A 466 5.56 -3.90 -24.02
N LEU A 467 4.97 -4.32 -22.90
CA LEU A 467 3.94 -5.37 -22.79
C LEU A 467 2.57 -4.91 -23.25
#